data_AF-A0A7J4V3Z5-F1
#
_entry.id   AF-A0A7J4V3Z5-F1
#
_cell.length_a   1.000
_cell.length_b   1.000
_cell.length_c   1.000
_cell.angle_alpha   90.00
_cell.angle_beta   90.00
_cell.angle_gamma   90.00
#
_symmetry.space_group_name_H-M   'P 1'
#
loop_
_entity.id
_entity.type
_entity.pdbx_description
1 polymer ?
#
loop_
_entity_poly.entity_id
_entity_poly.type
_entity_poly.pdbx_seq_one_letter_code
_entity_poly.pdbx_strand_id
1 'polypeptide(L)' 'MPISEHVGKADWKTEKHVPVIECPDKIAPDQIFDVTVMIGKEIAHPNTTAHHIRW' A
#
# COMPACT_ATOMS: atom_id res chain seq x y z
N MET A 1 9.57 20.06 11.70
CA MET A 1 8.89 19.61 10.46
C MET A 1 7.81 18.61 10.86
N PRO A 2 6.55 18.81 10.47
CA PRO A 2 5.50 17.82 10.68
C PRO A 2 5.79 16.53 9.90
N ILE A 3 5.41 15.38 10.46
CA ILE A 3 5.66 14.06 9.85
C ILE A 3 5.05 13.93 8.43
N SER A 4 3.94 14.62 8.19
CA SER A 4 3.23 14.62 6.90
C SER A 4 4.09 15.12 5.74
N GLU A 5 5.10 15.96 6.00
CA GLU A 5 6.04 16.44 4.97
C GLU A 5 6.97 15.33 4.46
N HIS A 6 7.12 14.22 5.21
CA HIS A 6 7.95 13.08 4.84
C HIS A 6 7.16 11.88 4.31
N VAL A 7 5.83 11.96 4.27
CA VAL A 7 4.98 10.90 3.72
C VAL A 7 4.83 11.10 2.20
N GLY A 8 5.50 10.26 1.42
CA GLY A 8 5.41 10.28 -0.04
C GLY A 8 4.00 9.97 -0.56
N LYS A 9 3.61 10.63 -1.66
CA LYS A 9 2.35 10.41 -2.39
C LYS A 9 2.63 10.31 -3.87
N ALA A 10 2.15 9.25 -4.52
CA ALA A 10 2.33 9.03 -5.95
C ALA A 10 1.24 8.09 -6.49
N ASP A 11 1.20 7.92 -7.82
CA ASP A 11 0.39 6.89 -8.48
C ASP A 11 1.11 5.53 -8.40
N TRP A 12 0.45 4.53 -7.80
CA TRP A 12 0.97 3.18 -7.63
C TRP A 12 1.32 2.47 -8.93
N LYS A 13 0.76 2.90 -10.07
CA LYS A 13 1.11 2.38 -11.39
C LYS A 13 2.48 2.81 -11.88
N THR A 14 3.04 3.86 -11.26
CA THR A 14 4.35 4.44 -11.64
C THR A 14 5.35 4.45 -10.48
N GLU A 15 4.88 4.27 -9.24
CA GLU A 15 5.71 4.22 -8.04
C GLU A 15 5.42 2.96 -7.22
N LYS A 16 6.43 2.08 -7.14
CA LYS A 16 6.35 0.77 -6.48
C LYS A 16 6.20 0.82 -4.97
N HIS A 17 6.49 1.95 -4.34
CA HIS A 17 6.40 2.09 -2.88
C HIS A 17 5.01 2.48 -2.39
N VAL A 18 4.07 2.85 -3.28
CA VAL A 18 2.71 3.23 -2.88
C VAL A 18 1.93 1.99 -2.46
N PRO A 19 1.39 1.92 -1.23
CA PRO A 19 0.51 0.83 -0.84
C PRO A 19 -0.81 0.89 -1.60
N VAL A 20 -1.25 -0.24 -2.13
CA VAL A 20 -2.54 -0.40 -2.81
C VAL A 20 -3.49 -1.15 -1.89
N ILE A 21 -4.68 -0.61 -1.69
CA ILE A 21 -5.75 -1.22 -0.90
C ILE A 21 -6.79 -1.77 -1.87
N GLU A 22 -7.10 -3.05 -1.73
CA GLU A 22 -8.24 -3.69 -2.38
C GLU A 22 -9.25 -4.10 -1.30
N CYS A 23 -10.47 -3.60 -1.47
CA CYS A 23 -11.61 -3.95 -0.63
C CYS A 23 -12.91 -3.70 -1.39
N PRO A 24 -14.04 -4.25 -0.96
CA PRO A 24 -15.35 -3.89 -1.49
C PRO A 24 -15.64 -2.39 -1.30
N ASP A 25 -16.30 -1.76 -2.28
CA ASP A 25 -16.72 -0.35 -2.17
C ASP A 25 -17.79 -0.14 -1.08
N LYS A 26 -18.58 -1.19 -0.80
CA LYS A 26 -19.69 -1.17 0.16
C LYS A 26 -19.84 -2.52 0.85
N ILE A 27 -20.20 -2.48 2.13
CA ILE A 27 -20.53 -3.63 2.97
C ILE A 27 -21.76 -3.30 3.83
N ALA A 28 -22.48 -4.32 4.30
CA ALA A 28 -23.55 -4.13 5.26
C ALA A 28 -22.99 -3.85 6.67
N PRO A 29 -23.73 -3.16 7.54
CA PRO A 29 -23.34 -3.02 8.95
C PRO A 29 -23.02 -4.38 9.57
N ASP A 30 -21.95 -4.42 10.39
CA ASP A 30 -21.47 -5.60 11.12
C ASP A 30 -21.03 -6.80 10.24
N GLN A 31 -20.93 -6.63 8.92
CA GLN A 31 -20.41 -7.65 8.03
C GLN A 31 -18.87 -7.70 8.07
N ILE A 32 -18.31 -8.88 8.33
CA ILE A 32 -16.86 -9.14 8.16
C ILE A 32 -16.53 -9.19 6.67
N PHE A 33 -15.45 -8.53 6.27
CA PHE A 33 -14.96 -8.52 4.89
C PHE A 33 -13.43 -8.45 4.85
N ASP A 34 -12.87 -8.83 3.72
CA ASP A 34 -11.44 -8.82 3.50
C ASP A 34 -10.95 -7.46 3.02
N VAL A 35 -9.81 -7.04 3.56
CA VAL A 35 -9.02 -5.91 3.06
C VAL A 35 -7.63 -6.43 2.74
N THR A 36 -7.24 -6.30 1.47
CA THR A 36 -5.91 -6.70 1.01
C THR A 36 -5.06 -5.44 0.82
N VAL A 37 -3.91 -5.38 1.48
CA VAL A 37 -2.93 -4.29 1.31
C VAL A 37 -1.66 -4.86 0.69
N MET A 38 -1.19 -4.23 -0.37
CA MET A 38 -0.02 -4.70 -1.14
C MET A 38 0.92 -3.54 -1.46
N ILE A 39 2.22 -3.81 -1.54
CA ILE A 39 3.23 -2.88 -2.04
C ILE A 39 3.93 -3.52 -3.23
N GLY A 40 4.21 -2.72 -4.26
CA GLY A 40 4.81 -3.18 -5.51
C GLY A 40 3.86 -4.00 -6.39
N LYS A 41 2.56 -3.67 -6.38
CA LYS A 41 1.51 -4.41 -7.12
C LYS A 41 1.72 -4.39 -8.63
N GLU A 42 1.98 -3.22 -9.21
CA GLU A 42 2.25 -3.08 -10.65
C GLU A 42 3.74 -3.28 -10.96
N ILE A 43 4.58 -2.61 -10.16
CA ILE A 43 6.03 -2.62 -10.31
C ILE A 43 6.61 -3.28 -9.06
N ALA A 44 7.29 -4.41 -9.21
CA ALA A 44 7.81 -5.16 -8.08
C ALA A 44 8.81 -4.34 -7.24
N HIS A 45 8.63 -4.37 -5.91
CA HIS A 45 9.60 -3.84 -4.96
C HIS A 45 10.65 -4.93 -4.61
N PRO A 46 11.94 -4.57 -4.45
CA PRO A 46 12.95 -5.51 -3.98
C PRO A 46 12.58 -6.15 -2.63
N ASN A 47 12.91 -7.43 -2.44
CA ASN A 47 12.85 -8.06 -1.13
C ASN A 47 14.18 -8.77 -0.84
N THR A 48 15.21 -7.94 -0.61
CA THR A 48 16.57 -8.38 -0.30
C THR A 48 16.90 -8.01 1.15
N THR A 49 17.92 -8.64 1.73
CA THR A 49 18.38 -8.27 3.09
C THR A 49 18.71 -6.78 3.21
N ALA A 50 19.31 -6.18 2.18
CA ALA A 50 19.71 -4.78 2.17
C ALA A 50 18.54 -3.82 1.90
N HIS A 51 17.51 -4.25 1.17
CA HIS A 51 16.39 -3.41 0.78
C HIS A 51 15.10 -4.21 0.64
N HIS A 52 14.16 -3.95 1.55
CA HIS A 52 12.82 -4.52 1.59
C HIS A 52 11.86 -3.58 2.32
N ILE A 53 10.57 -3.76 2.08
CA ILE A 53 9.49 -3.11 2.82
C ILE A 53 9.45 -3.69 4.24
N ARG A 54 9.37 -2.82 5.24
CA ARG A 54 9.44 -3.22 6.66
C ARG A 54 8.09 -3.59 7.25
N TRP A 55 7.03 -2.92 6.82
CA TRP A 55 5.66 -3.07 7.28
C TRP A 55 4.70 -2.49 6.24
#